data_AF-A0A3S5F2R8-F1
#
_entry.id   AF-A0A3S5F2R8-F1
#
_cell.length_a   1.000
_cell.length_b   1.000
_cell.length_c   1.000
_cell.angle_alpha   90.00
_cell.angle_beta   90.00
_cell.angle_gamma   90.00
#
_symmetry.space_group_name_H-M   'P 1'
#
loop_
_entity.id
_entity.type
_entity.pdbx_description
1 polymer ?
#
loop_
_entity_poly.entity_id
_entity_poly.type
_entity_poly.pdbx_seq_one_letter_code
_entity_poly.pdbx_strand_id
1 'polypeptide(L)' 'MSQQAHNRRFVLASRPHGEPQADNFRLETNPLPQPAAGQLLLRTVYLSLDPYMRGRMSDAPSYAPRYR' A
#
# COMPACT_ATOMS: atom_id res chain seq x y z
N MET A 1 -20.99 -15.61 -15.64
CA MET A 1 -20.20 -14.38 -15.85
C MET A 1 -19.21 -14.26 -14.71
N SER A 2 -17.91 -14.45 -14.95
CA SER A 2 -16.89 -14.20 -13.94
C SER A 2 -16.87 -12.70 -13.64
N GLN A 3 -17.10 -12.32 -12.38
CA GLN A 3 -16.87 -10.94 -11.94
C GLN A 3 -15.41 -10.60 -12.22
N GLN A 4 -15.16 -9.52 -12.97
CA GLN A 4 -13.80 -9.04 -13.21
C GLN A 4 -13.21 -8.63 -11.86
N ALA A 5 -12.24 -9.42 -11.38
CA ALA A 5 -11.53 -9.08 -10.16
C ALA A 5 -10.57 -7.91 -10.45
N HIS A 6 -10.58 -6.92 -9.57
CA HIS A 6 -9.71 -5.75 -9.63
C HIS A 6 -8.79 -5.70 -8.40
N ASN A 7 -7.60 -5.13 -8.56
CA ASN A 7 -6.69 -4.86 -7.46
C ASN A 7 -7.01 -3.50 -6.82
N ARG A 8 -7.57 -3.52 -5.61
CA ARG A 8 -7.77 -2.31 -4.81
C ARG A 8 -6.52 -2.02 -3.99
N ARG A 9 -6.03 -0.78 -4.03
CA ARG A 9 -4.87 -0.35 -3.24
C ARG A 9 -5.15 0.96 -2.51
N PHE A 10 -4.72 1.04 -1.26
CA PHE A 10 -4.53 2.30 -0.58
C PHE A 10 -3.15 2.83 -0.91
N VAL A 11 -3.08 4.00 -1.54
CA VAL A 11 -1.82 4.72 -1.79
C VAL A 11 -1.71 5.91 -0.86
N LEU A 12 -0.47 6.29 -0.55
CA LEU A 12 -0.18 7.53 0.15
C LEU A 12 -0.36 8.70 -0.83
N ALA A 13 -1.46 9.43 -0.70
CA ALA A 13 -1.79 10.57 -1.54
C ALA A 13 -1.00 11.83 -1.13
N SER A 14 -0.74 11.98 0.17
CA SER A 14 0.09 13.05 0.73
C SER A 14 0.72 12.58 2.05
N ARG A 15 1.80 13.23 2.49
CA ARG A 15 2.44 12.90 3.77
C ARG A 15 1.66 13.56 4.92
N PRO A 16 1.32 12.83 5.99
CA PRO A 16 0.66 13.42 7.14
C PRO A 16 1.55 14.44 7.87
N HIS A 17 0.99 15.60 8.18
CA HIS A 17 1.51 16.52 9.17
C HIS A 17 0.78 16.28 10.49
N GLY A 18 1.48 15.74 11.49
CA GLY A 18 0.84 15.26 12.72
C GLY A 18 0.16 13.90 12.55
N GLU A 19 -1.10 13.81 12.98
CA GLU A 19 -1.93 12.60 12.91
C GLU A 19 -2.41 12.33 11.48
N PRO A 20 -2.33 11.08 10.96
CA PRO A 20 -2.87 10.72 9.65
C PRO A 20 -4.35 11.06 9.51
N GLN A 21 -4.68 11.75 8.43
CA GLN A 21 -6.04 12.09 8.03
C GLN A 21 -6.47 11.26 6.83
N ALA A 22 -7.77 11.17 6.58
CA ALA A 22 -8.32 10.37 5.49
C ALA A 22 -7.81 10.84 4.11
N ASP A 23 -7.59 12.14 3.93
CA ASP A 23 -7.07 12.76 2.71
C ASP A 23 -5.60 12.41 2.40
N ASN A 24 -4.85 11.92 3.38
CA ASN A 24 -3.50 11.41 3.16
C ASN A 24 -3.50 10.09 2.39
N PHE A 25 -4.65 9.43 2.26
CA PHE A 25 -4.80 8.17 1.56
C PHE A 25 -5.76 8.29 0.39
N ARG A 26 -5.50 7.52 -0.67
CA ARG A 26 -6.44 7.37 -1.78
C ARG A 26 -6.66 5.90 -2.07
N LEU A 27 -7.92 5.50 -2.16
CA LEU A 27 -8.31 4.18 -2.64
C LEU A 27 -8.32 4.20 -4.17
N GLU A 28 -7.49 3.37 -4.77
CA GLU A 28 -7.42 3.19 -6.23
C GLU A 28 -7.84 1.77 -6.60
N THR A 29 -8.45 1.64 -7.78
CA THR A 29 -8.86 0.35 -8.35
C THR A 29 -8.15 0.14 -9.67
N ASN A 30 -7.32 -0.89 -9.75
CA ASN A 30 -6.50 -1.19 -10.91
C ASN A 30 -6.86 -2.58 -11.48
N PRO A 31 -6.52 -2.87 -12.75
CA PRO A 31 -6.54 -4.25 -13.25
C PRO A 31 -5.67 -5.17 -12.38
N LEU A 32 -6.01 -6.46 -12.32
CA LEU A 32 -5.13 -7.44 -11.70
C LEU A 32 -3.80 -7.51 -12.47
N PRO A 33 -2.65 -7.45 -11.79
CA PRO A 33 -1.37 -7.60 -12.46
C PRO A 33 -1.18 -9.06 -12.91
N GLN A 34 -0.51 -9.24 -14.04
CA GLN A 34 -0.02 -10.56 -14.45
C GLN A 34 1.42 -10.75 -13.95
N PRO A 35 1.72 -11.84 -13.22
CA PRO A 35 3.07 -12.09 -12.75
C PRO A 35 4.00 -12.46 -13.92
N ALA A 36 5.21 -11.91 -13.94
CA ALA A 36 6.27 -12.32 -14.85
C ALA A 36 6.92 -13.65 -14.38
N ALA A 37 7.85 -14.18 -15.17
CA ALA A 37 8.62 -15.36 -14.79
C ALA A 37 9.32 -15.15 -13.43
N GLY A 38 9.14 -16.09 -12.50
CA GLY A 38 9.68 -16.02 -11.14
C GLY A 38 8.87 -15.17 -10.15
N GLN A 39 7.71 -14.61 -10.55
CA GLN A 39 6.82 -13.85 -9.67
C GLN A 39 5.58 -14.66 -9.27
N LEU A 40 4.93 -14.25 -8.18
CA LEU A 40 3.67 -14.81 -7.70
C LEU A 40 2.61 -13.71 -7.63
N LEU A 41 1.36 -14.07 -7.93
CA LEU A 41 0.20 -13.24 -7.68
C LEU A 41 -0.42 -13.63 -6.34
N LEU A 42 -0.48 -12.70 -5.39
CA LEU A 42 -1.03 -12.94 -4.06
C LEU A 42 -2.38 -12.22 -3.88
N ARG A 43 -3.27 -12.85 -3.12
CA ARG A 43 -4.51 -12.23 -2.63
C ARG A 43 -4.39 -11.99 -1.13
N THR A 44 -4.29 -10.73 -0.73
CA THR A 44 -4.29 -10.34 0.69
C THR A 44 -5.61 -10.70 1.35
N VAL A 45 -5.56 -11.45 2.45
CA VAL A 45 -6.74 -11.78 3.29
C VAL A 45 -6.75 -10.94 4.56
N TYR A 46 -5.57 -10.72 5.14
CA TYR A 46 -5.36 -9.89 6.33
C TYR A 46 -4.23 -8.90 6.07
N LEU A 47 -4.36 -7.71 6.65
CA LEU A 47 -3.35 -6.66 6.62
C LEU A 47 -3.08 -6.23 8.05
N SER A 48 -1.82 -6.34 8.50
CA SER A 48 -1.40 -5.79 9.78
C SER A 48 -1.45 -4.27 9.74
N LEU A 49 -1.80 -3.64 10.86
CA LEU A 49 -1.70 -2.19 11.05
C LEU A 49 -0.86 -1.95 12.30
N ASP A 50 0.35 -1.45 12.10
CA ASP A 50 1.36 -1.38 13.15
C ASP A 50 1.85 0.07 13.35
N PRO A 51 2.20 0.48 14.58
CA PRO A 51 2.68 1.84 14.87
C PRO A 51 3.88 2.29 14.00
N TYR A 52 4.75 1.37 13.60
CA TYR A 52 5.92 1.69 12.77
C TYR A 52 5.55 2.25 11.39
N MET A 53 4.34 1.97 10.89
CA MET A 53 3.88 2.47 9.59
C MET A 53 3.86 4.00 9.55
N ARG A 54 3.61 4.67 10.68
CA ARG A 54 3.68 6.14 10.78
C ARG A 54 5.05 6.70 10.39
N GLY A 55 6.13 6.01 10.76
CA GLY A 55 7.49 6.39 10.37
C GLY A 55 7.73 6.19 8.87
N ARG A 56 7.17 5.13 8.28
CA ARG A 56 7.30 4.83 6.84
C ARG A 56 6.56 5.83 5.94
N MET A 57 5.51 6.48 6.45
CA MET A 57 4.80 7.56 5.77
C MET A 57 5.58 8.89 5.75
N SER A 58 6.59 9.02 6.61
CA SER A 58 7.46 10.19 6.68
C SER A 58 8.60 10.14 5.63
N ASP A 59 9.12 11.30 5.28
CA ASP A 59 10.39 11.48 4.58
C ASP A 59 11.60 11.62 5.52
N ALA A 60 11.34 11.79 6.83
CA ALA A 60 12.39 11.81 7.85
C ALA A 60 13.23 10.51 7.85
N PRO A 61 14.50 10.58 8.30
CA PRO A 61 15.37 9.42 8.41
C PRO A 61 14.69 8.30 9.21
N SER A 62 14.59 7.12 8.59
CA SER A 62 14.05 5.91 9.22
C SER A 62 15.21 5.02 9.64
N TYR A 63 15.17 4.50 10.86
CA TYR A 63 16.13 3.50 11.35
C TYR A 63 16.04 2.18 10.54
N ALA A 64 14.87 1.87 9.99
CA ALA A 64 14.70 0.73 9.08
C ALA A 64 15.05 1.13 7.63
N PRO A 65 15.90 0.36 6.91
CA PRO A 65 16.23 0.62 5.51
C PRO A 65 14.99 0.64 4.61
N ARG A 66 15.03 1.44 3.54
CA ARG A 66 14.06 1.35 2.44
C ARG A 66 14.49 0.20 1.53
N TYR A 67 13.64 -0.81 1.35
CA TYR A 67 13.84 -1.80 0.30
C TYR A 67 13.66 -1.08 -1.04
N ARG A 68 14.62 -1.25 -1.95
CA ARG A 68 14.54 -0.78 -3.35
C ARG A 68 13.69 -1.74 -4.17
#